data_AF-A0A0I9UPQ3-F1
#
_entry.id   AF-A0A0I9UPQ3-F1
#
_cell.length_a   1.000
_cell.length_b   1.000
_cell.length_c   1.000
_cell.angle_alpha   90.00
_cell.angle_beta   90.00
_cell.angle_gamma   90.00
#
_symmetry.space_group_name_H-M   'P 1'
#
loop_
_entity.id
_entity.type
_entity.pdbx_description
1 polymer ?
#
loop_
_entity_poly.entity_id
_entity_poly.type
_entity_poly.pdbx_seq_one_letter_code
_entity_poly.pdbx_strand_id
1 'polypeptide(L)'
;MPYQGPAQFNQDSREYGINSGNWDIWYGTQPPEVNSTNIYNGFGEKSLENAAWHWKKLSEDVFRTASSLGEWRTRLQGIWPGAAAGEVTEAVWWFMRWFDELSEQLKEDSVQIFNIAKAFTEARNMSVRPERVESNRELRAELAADNAFGLHDDKIAFLDLEYDRFWGNDATAMHIYTRRVEEALQALPRWKETFAQDEQLALDS
;
A
#
# COMPACT_ATOMS: atom_id res chain seq x y z
N MET A 1 -5.07 -24.59 -29.97
CA MET A 1 -5.86 -23.33 -29.91
C MET A 1 -5.30 -22.49 -28.76
N PRO A 2 -5.27 -21.16 -28.85
CA PRO A 2 -4.94 -20.34 -27.68
C PRO A 2 -6.01 -20.53 -26.60
N TYR A 3 -5.58 -20.86 -25.39
CA TYR A 3 -6.42 -21.02 -24.22
C TYR A 3 -7.05 -19.65 -23.87
N GLN A 4 -8.39 -19.58 -23.86
CA GLN A 4 -9.12 -18.41 -23.39
C GLN A 4 -9.33 -18.58 -21.88
N GLY A 5 -8.82 -17.63 -21.09
CA GLY A 5 -8.81 -17.67 -19.62
C GLY A 5 -10.16 -17.98 -18.95
N PRO A 6 -10.16 -18.27 -17.64
CA PRO A 6 -11.34 -18.75 -16.95
C PRO A 6 -12.46 -17.70 -16.94
N ALA A 7 -13.55 -18.00 -17.66
CA ALA A 7 -14.77 -17.19 -17.74
C ALA A 7 -15.47 -16.97 -16.37
N GLN A 8 -15.11 -17.77 -15.37
CA GLN A 8 -15.76 -17.86 -14.06
C GLN A 8 -15.49 -16.64 -13.16
N PHE A 9 -14.27 -16.06 -13.22
CA PHE A 9 -13.92 -14.89 -12.39
C PHE A 9 -14.69 -13.62 -12.77
N ASN A 10 -15.04 -13.47 -14.06
CA ASN A 10 -15.81 -12.34 -14.58
C ASN A 10 -17.29 -12.37 -14.19
N GLN A 11 -17.82 -13.54 -13.78
CA GLN A 11 -19.20 -13.69 -13.30
C GLN A 11 -19.31 -13.37 -11.82
N ASP A 12 -18.43 -13.95 -10.98
CA ASP A 12 -18.46 -13.77 -9.53
C ASP A 12 -18.22 -12.31 -9.13
N SER A 13 -17.30 -11.61 -9.80
CA SER A 13 -16.98 -10.19 -9.53
C SER A 13 -18.15 -9.22 -9.76
N ARG A 14 -19.08 -9.54 -10.68
CA ARG A 14 -20.27 -8.72 -10.96
C ARG A 14 -21.38 -8.94 -9.93
N GLU A 15 -21.43 -10.10 -9.29
CA GLU A 15 -22.46 -10.47 -8.32
C GLU A 15 -22.24 -9.82 -6.94
N TYR A 16 -20.99 -9.48 -6.59
CA TYR A 16 -20.63 -8.89 -5.29
C TYR A 16 -20.63 -7.35 -5.23
N GLY A 17 -21.06 -6.64 -6.29
CA GLY A 17 -21.30 -5.19 -6.24
C GLY A 17 -20.09 -4.33 -5.89
N ILE A 18 -18.88 -4.79 -6.22
CA ILE A 18 -17.62 -4.14 -5.86
C ILE A 18 -17.33 -3.02 -6.88
N ASN A 19 -17.30 -1.77 -6.40
CA ASN A 19 -17.08 -0.54 -7.20
C ASN A 19 -15.65 0.01 -6.97
N SER A 20 -14.65 -0.87 -6.96
CA SER A 20 -13.23 -0.52 -7.13
C SER A 20 -13.02 -0.11 -8.59
N GLY A 21 -11.95 0.63 -8.91
CA GLY A 21 -11.62 0.89 -10.32
C GLY A 21 -11.57 -0.42 -11.13
N ASN A 22 -11.68 -0.34 -12.47
CA ASN A 22 -11.72 -1.48 -13.40
C ASN A 22 -10.52 -2.47 -13.31
N TRP A 23 -9.67 -2.33 -12.30
CA TRP A 23 -8.50 -3.13 -11.95
C TRP A 23 -8.86 -4.56 -11.55
N ASP A 24 -9.99 -4.80 -10.88
CA ASP A 24 -10.40 -6.17 -10.52
C ASP A 24 -10.67 -7.02 -11.77
N ILE A 25 -11.40 -6.43 -12.73
CA ILE A 25 -11.60 -7.03 -14.05
C ILE A 25 -10.27 -7.13 -14.78
N TRP A 26 -9.38 -6.13 -14.66
CA TRP A 26 -8.08 -6.16 -15.32
C TRP A 26 -7.20 -7.32 -14.85
N TYR A 27 -6.97 -7.49 -13.53
CA TYR A 27 -6.13 -8.57 -13.00
C TYR A 27 -6.70 -9.95 -13.31
N GLY A 28 -8.03 -10.10 -13.28
CA GLY A 28 -8.71 -11.33 -13.70
C GLY A 28 -8.52 -11.66 -15.19
N THR A 29 -8.29 -10.66 -16.04
CA THR A 29 -8.02 -10.87 -17.48
C THR A 29 -6.55 -11.07 -17.82
N GLN A 30 -5.62 -10.81 -16.88
CA GLN A 30 -4.20 -11.03 -17.10
C GLN A 30 -3.81 -12.48 -16.80
N PRO A 31 -3.05 -13.14 -17.69
CA PRO A 31 -2.60 -14.50 -17.43
C PRO A 31 -1.53 -14.55 -16.32
N PRO A 32 -1.28 -15.72 -15.70
CA PRO A 32 -0.26 -15.90 -14.67
C PRO A 32 1.12 -15.34 -15.07
N GLU A 33 1.53 -15.49 -16.33
CA GLU A 33 2.81 -15.00 -16.84
C GLU A 33 2.97 -13.48 -16.65
N VAL A 34 1.87 -12.72 -16.64
CA VAL A 34 1.89 -11.27 -16.43
C VAL A 34 1.83 -10.94 -14.94
N ASN A 35 0.84 -11.46 -14.21
CA ASN A 35 0.64 -11.12 -12.80
C ASN A 35 1.80 -11.62 -11.93
N SER A 36 2.20 -12.89 -12.07
CA SER A 36 3.38 -13.46 -11.39
C SER A 36 4.64 -12.65 -11.73
N THR A 37 4.90 -12.38 -13.01
CA THR A 37 6.12 -11.65 -13.40
C THR A 37 6.15 -10.25 -12.82
N ASN A 38 5.03 -9.51 -12.87
CA ASN A 38 4.96 -8.15 -12.35
C ASN A 38 5.20 -8.06 -10.84
N ILE A 39 4.63 -8.97 -10.04
CA ILE A 39 4.77 -8.93 -8.58
C ILE A 39 6.16 -9.39 -8.11
N TYR A 40 6.83 -10.28 -8.87
CA TYR A 40 8.19 -10.73 -8.57
C TYR A 40 9.27 -9.82 -9.15
N ASN A 41 8.97 -9.06 -10.21
CA ASN A 41 9.89 -8.08 -10.80
C ASN A 41 9.79 -6.74 -10.08
N GLY A 42 10.73 -6.49 -9.17
CA GLY A 42 10.86 -5.21 -8.50
C GLY A 42 11.96 -5.23 -7.45
N PHE A 43 12.28 -4.06 -6.91
CA PHE A 43 13.26 -3.91 -5.82
C PHE A 43 12.75 -4.41 -4.45
N GLY A 44 11.50 -4.88 -4.39
CA GLY A 44 10.83 -5.38 -3.19
C GLY A 44 10.34 -4.28 -2.24
N GLU A 45 9.91 -4.71 -1.07
CA GLU A 45 9.25 -3.91 -0.03
C GLU A 45 10.20 -3.04 0.79
N LYS A 46 11.51 -3.33 0.78
CA LYS A 46 12.49 -2.69 1.69
C LYS A 46 12.53 -1.17 1.60
N SER A 47 12.35 -0.61 0.41
CA SER A 47 12.31 0.85 0.25
C SER A 47 11.11 1.47 0.98
N LEU A 48 9.96 0.80 0.98
CA LEU A 48 8.76 1.23 1.70
C LEU A 48 8.93 1.05 3.21
N GLU A 49 9.52 -0.07 3.65
CA GLU A 49 9.83 -0.28 5.07
C GLU A 49 10.78 0.79 5.62
N ASN A 50 11.83 1.12 4.85
CA ASN A 50 12.75 2.19 5.21
C ASN A 50 12.04 3.55 5.25
N ALA A 51 11.18 3.85 4.27
CA ALA A 51 10.41 5.09 4.26
C ALA A 51 9.50 5.18 5.49
N ALA A 52 8.77 4.10 5.84
CA ALA A 52 7.96 4.04 7.05
C ALA A 52 8.79 4.33 8.30
N TRP A 53 9.99 3.74 8.41
CA TRP A 53 10.89 4.01 9.53
C TRP A 53 11.33 5.49 9.60
N HIS A 54 11.67 6.10 8.46
CA HIS A 54 12.04 7.52 8.41
C HIS A 54 10.90 8.45 8.80
N TRP A 55 9.67 8.17 8.37
CA TRP A 55 8.48 8.92 8.79
C TRP A 55 8.22 8.81 10.29
N LYS A 56 8.38 7.61 10.86
CA LYS A 56 8.28 7.42 12.31
C LYS A 56 9.35 8.23 13.05
N LYS A 57 10.60 8.20 12.58
CA LYS A 57 11.67 8.98 13.21
C LYS A 57 11.40 10.48 13.13
N LEU A 58 10.89 10.97 12.00
CA LEU A 58 10.51 12.36 11.85
C LEU A 58 9.39 12.75 12.82
N SER A 59 8.37 11.90 13.01
CA SER A 59 7.34 12.08 14.04
C SER A 59 7.96 12.27 15.43
N GLU A 60 8.89 11.39 15.83
CA GLU A 60 9.57 11.46 17.12
C GLU A 60 10.39 12.75 17.29
N ASP A 61 11.09 13.18 16.23
CA ASP A 61 11.93 14.38 16.26
C ASP A 61 11.07 15.66 16.32
N VAL A 62 9.92 15.71 15.63
CA VAL A 62 8.96 16.83 15.71
C VAL A 62 8.36 16.93 17.11
N PHE A 63 7.93 15.82 17.71
CA PHE A 63 7.39 15.78 19.07
C PHE A 63 8.41 16.26 20.12
N ARG A 64 9.67 15.83 20.00
CA ARG A 64 10.76 16.32 20.87
C ARG A 64 11.01 17.82 20.70
N THR A 65 10.85 18.33 19.49
CA THR A 65 11.00 19.76 19.22
C THR A 65 9.88 20.56 19.89
N ALA A 66 8.62 20.11 19.82
CA ALA A 66 7.51 20.71 20.55
C ALA A 66 7.76 20.76 22.07
N SER A 67 8.25 19.65 22.63
CA SER A 67 8.62 19.56 24.05
C SER A 67 9.72 20.56 24.43
N SER A 68 10.75 20.69 23.60
CA SER A 68 11.85 21.64 23.80
C SER A 68 11.40 23.10 23.74
N LEU A 69 10.45 23.41 22.83
CA LEU A 69 9.83 24.74 22.77
C LEU A 69 9.01 25.05 24.03
N GLY A 70 8.34 24.05 24.63
CA GLY A 70 7.62 24.21 25.89
C GLY A 70 8.54 24.56 27.06
N GLU A 71 9.70 23.91 27.16
CA GLU A 71 10.73 24.26 28.14
C GLU A 71 11.24 25.70 27.95
N TRP A 72 11.55 26.08 26.70
CA TRP A 72 11.98 27.42 26.35
C TRP A 72 10.92 28.48 26.73
N ARG A 73 9.67 28.24 26.36
CA ARG A 73 8.53 29.13 26.66
C ARG A 73 8.43 29.40 28.16
N THR A 74 8.53 28.35 28.97
CA THR A 74 8.48 28.45 30.44
C THR A 74 9.64 29.27 31.00
N ARG A 75 10.86 29.06 30.49
CA ARG A 75 12.03 29.86 30.90
C ARG A 75 11.90 31.33 30.51
N LEU A 76 11.42 31.60 29.30
CA LEU A 76 11.26 32.97 28.77
C LEU A 76 10.31 33.80 29.64
N GLN A 77 9.18 33.22 30.05
CA GLN A 77 8.21 33.86 30.95
C GLN A 77 8.82 34.26 32.30
N GLY A 78 9.81 33.51 32.79
CA GLY A 78 10.50 33.82 34.05
C GLY A 78 11.56 34.93 33.96
N ILE A 79 12.21 35.08 32.80
CA ILE A 79 13.34 36.03 32.62
C ILE A 79 12.93 37.35 31.94
N TRP A 80 11.83 37.35 31.18
CA TRP A 80 11.35 38.52 30.46
C TRP A 80 9.84 38.67 30.64
N PRO A 81 9.38 39.27 31.75
CA PRO A 81 7.96 39.54 31.95
C PRO A 81 7.51 40.78 31.15
N GLY A 82 6.24 40.79 30.71
CA GLY A 82 5.60 41.95 30.05
C GLY A 82 4.72 41.56 28.86
N ALA A 83 3.98 42.54 28.32
CA ALA A 83 3.02 42.33 27.23
C ALA A 83 3.67 41.73 25.96
N ALA A 84 4.81 42.28 25.54
CA ALA A 84 5.55 41.78 24.36
C ALA A 84 6.03 40.33 24.53
N ALA A 85 6.46 39.94 25.75
CA ALA A 85 6.82 38.55 26.03
C ALA A 85 5.59 37.64 26.02
N GLY A 86 4.44 38.14 26.48
CA GLY A 86 3.14 37.46 26.38
C GLY A 86 2.81 37.07 24.94
N GLU A 87 2.87 38.02 24.01
CA GLU A 87 2.62 37.80 22.58
C GLU A 87 3.54 36.73 21.99
N VAL A 88 4.85 36.79 22.27
CA VAL A 88 5.82 35.79 21.82
C VAL A 88 5.49 34.40 22.39
N THR A 89 5.17 34.32 23.67
CA THR A 89 4.86 33.03 24.31
C THR A 89 3.56 32.42 23.82
N GLU A 90 2.61 33.25 23.37
CA GLU A 90 1.36 32.79 22.77
C GLU A 90 1.58 32.25 21.37
N ALA A 91 2.34 32.97 20.53
CA ALA A 91 2.73 32.46 19.21
C ALA A 91 3.47 31.11 19.30
N VAL A 92 4.40 30.96 20.26
CA VAL A 92 5.11 29.69 20.48
C VAL A 92 4.16 28.56 20.89
N TRP A 93 3.11 28.84 21.68
CA TRP A 93 2.14 27.82 22.08
C TRP A 93 1.40 27.20 20.90
N TRP A 94 0.91 28.05 20.00
CA TRP A 94 0.25 27.58 18.79
C TRP A 94 1.19 26.76 17.90
N PHE A 95 2.48 27.14 17.81
CA PHE A 95 3.48 26.32 17.10
C PHE A 95 3.68 24.95 17.74
N MET A 96 3.71 24.89 19.08
CA MET A 96 3.80 23.61 19.78
C MET A 96 2.58 22.72 19.49
N ARG A 97 1.37 23.29 19.53
CA ARG A 97 0.12 22.57 19.21
C ARG A 97 0.15 22.01 17.79
N TRP A 98 0.60 22.80 16.83
CA TRP A 98 0.77 22.34 15.46
C TRP A 98 1.81 21.22 15.35
N PHE A 99 2.94 21.31 16.07
CA PHE A 99 3.96 20.25 16.05
C PHE A 99 3.43 18.95 16.66
N ASP A 100 2.62 19.02 17.73
CA ASP A 100 2.00 17.85 18.32
C ASP A 100 1.08 17.15 17.29
N GLU A 101 0.18 17.89 16.65
CA GLU A 101 -0.72 17.35 15.60
C GLU A 101 0.06 16.80 14.40
N LEU A 102 1.10 17.51 13.97
CA LEU A 102 1.99 17.09 12.89
C LEU A 102 2.70 15.78 13.26
N SER A 103 3.18 15.64 14.49
CA SER A 103 3.84 14.42 14.96
C SER A 103 2.91 13.21 14.91
N GLU A 104 1.63 13.39 15.20
CA GLU A 104 0.62 12.34 15.10
C GLU A 104 0.36 11.95 13.65
N GLN A 105 0.18 12.93 12.75
CA GLN A 105 0.01 12.68 11.30
C GLN A 105 1.19 11.91 10.70
N LEU A 106 2.43 12.34 11.02
CA LEU A 106 3.67 11.68 10.59
C LEU A 106 3.74 10.21 11.04
N LYS A 107 3.24 9.93 12.26
CA LYS A 107 3.18 8.57 12.80
C LYS A 107 2.14 7.72 12.08
N GLU A 108 0.99 8.28 11.74
CA GLU A 108 -0.05 7.59 10.97
C GLU A 108 0.44 7.28 9.55
N ASP A 109 1.12 8.22 8.89
CA ASP A 109 1.75 8.01 7.58
C ASP A 109 2.71 6.82 7.61
N SER A 110 3.57 6.76 8.64
CA SER A 110 4.48 5.63 8.85
C SER A 110 3.75 4.30 8.91
N VAL A 111 2.64 4.22 9.66
CA VAL A 111 1.82 3.01 9.79
C VAL A 111 1.23 2.60 8.45
N GLN A 112 0.67 3.54 7.67
CA GLN A 112 0.06 3.20 6.39
C GLN A 112 1.09 2.76 5.35
N ILE A 113 2.26 3.40 5.29
CA ILE A 113 3.35 2.98 4.41
C ILE A 113 3.81 1.54 4.76
N PHE A 114 3.89 1.22 6.06
CA PHE A 114 4.19 -0.14 6.50
C PHE A 114 3.10 -1.14 6.10
N ASN A 115 1.83 -0.76 6.18
CA ASN A 115 0.71 -1.59 5.73
C ASN A 115 0.76 -1.88 4.21
N ILE A 116 1.16 -0.90 3.40
CA ILE A 116 1.38 -1.07 1.95
C ILE A 116 2.52 -2.05 1.69
N ALA A 117 3.64 -1.90 2.40
CA ALA A 117 4.77 -2.84 2.30
C ALA A 117 4.35 -4.28 2.65
N LYS A 118 3.60 -4.44 3.73
CA LYS A 118 3.06 -5.74 4.15
C LYS A 118 2.10 -6.34 3.12
N ALA A 119 1.22 -5.52 2.54
CA ALA A 119 0.29 -5.95 1.50
C ALA A 119 1.03 -6.48 0.26
N PHE A 120 2.12 -5.83 -0.15
CA PHE A 120 2.97 -6.31 -1.25
C PHE A 120 3.59 -7.68 -0.92
N THR A 121 4.18 -7.83 0.27
CA THR A 121 4.81 -9.09 0.68
C THR A 121 3.81 -10.24 0.74
N GLU A 122 2.61 -10.00 1.26
CA GLU A 122 1.54 -11.00 1.28
C GLU A 122 1.07 -11.36 -0.14
N ALA A 123 0.86 -10.38 -1.01
CA ALA A 123 0.47 -10.61 -2.40
C ALA A 123 1.52 -11.43 -3.15
N ARG A 124 2.80 -11.09 -2.99
CA ARG A 124 3.92 -11.83 -3.56
C ARG A 124 3.97 -13.28 -3.07
N ASN A 125 3.75 -13.50 -1.78
CA ASN A 125 3.74 -14.85 -1.19
C ASN A 125 2.54 -15.68 -1.64
N MET A 126 1.40 -15.04 -1.92
CA MET A 126 0.20 -15.70 -2.43
C MET A 126 0.30 -16.01 -3.93
N SER A 127 0.99 -15.15 -4.68
CA SER A 127 1.16 -15.29 -6.12
C SER A 127 2.07 -16.46 -6.48
N VAL A 128 1.79 -17.06 -7.64
CA VAL A 128 2.58 -18.15 -8.18
C VAL A 128 3.96 -17.63 -8.58
N ARG A 129 4.99 -18.46 -8.38
CA ARG A 129 6.33 -18.14 -8.82
C ARG A 129 6.42 -18.24 -10.34
N PRO A 130 7.05 -17.29 -11.05
CA PRO A 130 7.18 -17.32 -12.50
C PRO A 130 7.73 -18.64 -13.04
N GLU A 131 8.70 -19.25 -12.34
CA GLU A 131 9.33 -20.51 -12.77
C GLU A 131 8.34 -21.69 -12.75
N ARG A 132 7.33 -21.66 -11.86
CA ARG A 132 6.27 -22.69 -11.83
C ARG A 132 5.31 -22.55 -13.01
N VAL A 133 4.99 -21.31 -13.38
CA VAL A 133 4.16 -21.02 -14.56
C VAL A 133 4.88 -21.50 -15.82
N GLU A 134 6.15 -21.15 -15.97
CA GLU A 134 7.00 -21.55 -17.09
C GLU A 134 7.11 -23.08 -17.20
N SER A 135 7.46 -23.77 -16.11
CA SER A 135 7.59 -25.24 -16.09
C SER A 135 6.29 -25.96 -16.50
N ASN A 136 5.13 -25.47 -16.04
CA ASN A 136 3.83 -26.02 -16.45
C ASN A 136 3.59 -25.82 -17.96
N ARG A 137 4.03 -24.70 -18.52
CA ARG A 137 3.82 -24.40 -19.93
C ARG A 137 4.76 -25.16 -20.85
N GLU A 138 6.02 -25.32 -20.47
CA GLU A 138 6.99 -26.15 -21.18
C GLU A 138 6.55 -27.62 -21.21
N LEU A 139 6.23 -28.20 -20.05
CA LEU A 139 5.84 -29.62 -19.97
C LEU A 139 4.55 -29.90 -20.76
N ARG A 140 3.57 -28.99 -20.73
CA ARG A 140 2.37 -29.16 -21.55
C ARG A 140 2.71 -29.14 -23.04
N ALA A 141 3.57 -28.24 -23.48
CA ALA A 141 3.97 -28.15 -24.88
C ALA A 141 4.71 -29.41 -25.34
N GLU A 142 5.61 -29.94 -24.51
CA GLU A 142 6.31 -31.21 -24.75
C GLU A 142 5.32 -32.38 -24.90
N LEU A 143 4.41 -32.55 -23.94
CA LEU A 143 3.41 -33.62 -23.98
C LEU A 143 2.49 -33.49 -25.19
N ALA A 144 2.09 -32.28 -25.56
CA ALA A 144 1.25 -32.03 -26.74
C ALA A 144 1.98 -32.37 -28.04
N ALA A 145 3.29 -32.13 -28.12
CA ALA A 145 4.10 -32.47 -29.29
C ALA A 145 4.20 -33.99 -29.51
N ASP A 146 4.18 -34.79 -28.44
CA ASP A 146 4.21 -36.26 -28.49
C ASP A 146 2.82 -36.92 -28.43
N ASN A 147 1.73 -36.15 -28.57
CA ASN A 147 0.36 -36.65 -28.35
C ASN A 147 -0.37 -37.10 -29.64
N ALA A 148 0.36 -37.57 -30.66
CA ALA A 148 -0.26 -37.97 -31.93
C ALA A 148 -1.33 -39.08 -31.79
N PHE A 149 -1.21 -39.89 -30.73
CA PHE A 149 -2.13 -41.00 -30.42
C PHE A 149 -3.06 -40.74 -29.23
N GLY A 150 -3.08 -39.52 -28.66
CA GLY A 150 -3.94 -39.18 -27.52
C GLY A 150 -3.51 -39.79 -26.18
N LEU A 151 -2.32 -40.39 -26.09
CA LEU A 151 -1.83 -41.08 -24.88
C LEU A 151 -1.50 -40.14 -23.71
N HIS A 152 -1.49 -38.83 -23.95
CA HIS A 152 -1.15 -37.81 -22.95
C HIS A 152 -2.30 -36.88 -22.61
N ASP A 153 -3.51 -37.13 -23.13
CA ASP A 153 -4.69 -36.27 -22.92
C ASP A 153 -4.95 -35.97 -21.45
N ASP A 154 -4.94 -36.99 -20.58
CA ASP A 154 -5.17 -36.82 -19.14
C ASP A 154 -4.12 -35.94 -18.46
N LYS A 155 -2.84 -36.07 -18.87
CA LYS A 155 -1.74 -35.26 -18.30
C LYS A 155 -1.81 -33.81 -18.79
N ILE A 156 -2.14 -33.60 -20.06
CA ILE A 156 -2.36 -32.27 -20.63
C ILE A 156 -3.53 -31.59 -19.92
N ALA A 157 -4.65 -32.29 -19.73
CA ALA A 157 -5.80 -31.78 -19.01
C ALA A 157 -5.48 -31.42 -17.55
N PHE A 158 -4.65 -32.24 -16.88
CA PHE A 158 -4.17 -31.92 -15.53
C PHE A 158 -3.33 -30.63 -15.50
N LEU A 159 -2.41 -30.45 -16.45
CA LEU A 159 -1.57 -29.25 -16.54
C LEU A 159 -2.40 -28.01 -16.89
N ASP A 160 -3.42 -28.13 -17.74
CA ASP A 160 -4.36 -27.05 -18.03
C ASP A 160 -5.15 -26.66 -16.78
N LEU A 161 -5.68 -27.63 -16.03
CA LEU A 161 -6.36 -27.34 -14.76
C LEU A 161 -5.42 -26.71 -13.72
N GLU A 162 -4.16 -27.12 -13.66
CA GLU A 162 -3.18 -26.49 -12.77
C GLU A 162 -2.90 -25.04 -13.18
N TYR A 163 -2.75 -24.78 -14.48
CA TYR A 163 -2.57 -23.42 -15.00
C TYR A 163 -3.76 -22.52 -14.67
N ASP A 164 -4.99 -23.05 -14.74
CA ASP A 164 -6.21 -22.31 -14.37
C ASP A 164 -6.22 -21.93 -12.89
N ARG A 165 -5.68 -22.81 -12.03
CA ARG A 165 -5.47 -22.50 -10.61
C ARG A 165 -4.41 -21.43 -10.41
N PHE A 166 -3.35 -21.41 -11.22
CA PHE A 166 -2.36 -20.33 -11.17
C PHE A 166 -3.02 -18.99 -11.50
N TRP A 167 -3.87 -18.97 -12.53
CA TRP A 167 -4.60 -17.78 -12.94
C TRP A 167 -5.50 -17.25 -11.82
N GLY A 168 -6.33 -18.12 -11.24
CA GLY A 168 -7.22 -17.74 -10.15
C GLY A 168 -6.46 -17.24 -8.90
N ASN A 169 -5.36 -17.91 -8.54
CA ASN A 169 -4.54 -17.51 -7.39
C ASN A 169 -3.90 -16.13 -7.59
N ASP A 170 -3.28 -15.89 -8.75
CA ASP A 170 -2.64 -14.61 -9.06
C ASP A 170 -3.64 -13.47 -9.13
N ALA A 171 -4.80 -13.68 -9.76
CA ALA A 171 -5.87 -12.70 -9.81
C ALA A 171 -6.37 -12.35 -8.39
N THR A 172 -6.56 -13.36 -7.54
CA THR A 172 -6.97 -13.17 -6.14
C THR A 172 -5.91 -12.41 -5.34
N ALA A 173 -4.64 -12.76 -5.51
CA ALA A 173 -3.53 -12.09 -4.83
C ALA A 173 -3.48 -10.60 -5.18
N MET A 174 -3.61 -10.26 -6.46
CA MET A 174 -3.59 -8.86 -6.91
C MET A 174 -4.84 -8.09 -6.48
N HIS A 175 -6.02 -8.72 -6.46
CA HIS A 175 -7.23 -8.11 -5.94
C HIS A 175 -7.09 -7.72 -4.46
N ILE A 176 -6.62 -8.66 -3.63
CA ILE A 176 -6.39 -8.41 -2.20
C ILE A 176 -5.32 -7.31 -2.03
N TYR A 177 -4.27 -7.33 -2.85
CA TYR A 177 -3.23 -6.32 -2.82
C TYR A 177 -3.79 -4.92 -3.07
N THR A 178 -4.49 -4.73 -4.19
CA THR A 178 -5.05 -3.44 -4.59
C THR A 178 -6.01 -2.91 -3.54
N ARG A 179 -6.94 -3.74 -3.05
CA ARG A 179 -7.88 -3.33 -1.99
C ARG A 179 -7.14 -2.83 -0.75
N ARG A 180 -6.12 -3.54 -0.28
CA ARG A 180 -5.36 -3.16 0.91
C ARG A 180 -4.52 -1.90 0.70
N VAL A 181 -3.98 -1.70 -0.50
CA VAL A 181 -3.28 -0.47 -0.86
C VAL A 181 -4.25 0.71 -0.89
N GLU A 182 -5.43 0.55 -1.50
CA GLU A 182 -6.47 1.57 -1.51
C GLU A 182 -6.93 1.93 -0.10
N GLU A 183 -7.21 0.94 0.75
CA GLU A 183 -7.56 1.14 2.16
C GLU A 183 -6.48 1.94 2.90
N ALA A 184 -5.19 1.58 2.72
CA ALA A 184 -4.08 2.29 3.37
C ALA A 184 -3.91 3.72 2.84
N LEU A 185 -4.06 3.95 1.54
CA LEU A 185 -3.96 5.27 0.92
C LEU A 185 -5.12 6.19 1.34
N GLN A 186 -6.34 5.64 1.47
CA GLN A 186 -7.51 6.39 1.97
C GLN A 186 -7.36 6.76 3.44
N ALA A 187 -6.63 5.96 4.21
CA ALA A 187 -6.34 6.21 5.62
C ALA A 187 -5.17 7.19 5.84
N LEU A 188 -4.50 7.68 4.79
CA LEU A 188 -3.46 8.70 4.94
C LEU A 188 -4.10 10.05 5.35
N PRO A 189 -3.60 10.69 6.42
CA PRO A 189 -4.06 12.01 6.81
C PRO A 189 -3.83 13.03 5.68
N ARG A 190 -4.78 13.95 5.51
CA ARG A 190 -4.55 15.14 4.68
C ARG A 190 -3.73 16.13 5.47
N TRP A 191 -2.51 16.37 4.99
CA TRP A 191 -1.64 17.42 5.47
C TRP A 191 -2.38 18.76 5.49
N LYS A 192 -2.54 19.32 6.69
CA LYS A 192 -3.09 20.66 6.84
C LYS A 192 -1.97 21.67 6.64
N GLU A 193 -2.16 22.62 5.72
CA GLU A 193 -1.29 23.78 5.63
C GLU A 193 -1.46 24.64 6.90
N THR A 194 -0.33 25.10 7.44
CA THR A 194 -0.13 25.71 8.76
C THR A 194 -0.93 27.00 9.04
N PHE A 195 -1.27 27.19 10.34
CA PHE A 195 -1.50 28.43 11.13
C PHE A 195 -2.46 29.52 10.65
N ALA A 196 -2.52 29.82 9.34
CA ALA A 196 -3.17 31.02 8.84
C ALA A 196 -4.70 31.01 9.01
N GLN A 197 -5.33 29.83 9.09
CA GLN A 197 -6.78 29.74 9.27
C GLN A 197 -7.23 30.00 10.72
N ASP A 198 -6.44 29.56 11.71
CA ASP A 198 -6.81 29.70 13.12
C ASP A 198 -6.42 31.08 13.69
N GLU A 199 -5.35 31.70 13.18
CA GLU A 199 -5.00 33.09 13.53
C GLU A 199 -6.06 34.08 12.99
N GLN A 200 -6.60 33.84 11.79
CA GLN A 200 -7.70 34.64 11.23
C GLN A 200 -8.99 34.49 12.08
N LEU A 201 -9.32 33.26 12.49
CA LEU A 201 -10.49 33.00 13.35
C LEU A 201 -10.36 33.57 14.77
N ALA A 202 -9.14 33.62 15.32
CA ALA A 202 -8.88 34.20 16.64
C ALA A 202 -8.79 35.73 16.64
N LEU A 203 -8.46 36.36 15.51
CA LEU A 203 -8.47 37.82 15.34
C LEU A 203 -9.86 38.38 14.99
N ASP A 204 -10.76 37.54 14.48
CA ASP A 204 -12.14 37.90 14.09
C ASP A 204 -13.19 37.66 15.21
N SER A 205 -12.80 37.13 16.37
CA SER A 205 -13.66 36.82 17.53
C SER A 205 -13.42 37.73 18.73
#